data_AF-A0A6P6WT71-F1
#
_entry.id   AF-A0A6P6WT71-F1
#
_cell.length_a   1.000
_cell.length_b   1.000
_cell.length_c   1.000
_cell.angle_alpha   90.00
_cell.angle_beta   90.00
_cell.angle_gamma   90.00
#
_symmetry.space_group_name_H-M   'P 1'
#
loop_
_entity.id
_entity.type
_entity.pdbx_description
1 polymer ?
#
loop_
_entity_poly.entity_id
_entity_poly.type
_entity_poly.pdbx_seq_one_letter_code
_entity_poly.pdbx_strand_id
1 'polypeptide(L)'
;MLISKLAMAFPLAIFLFMTVFVSPALARNIPPPPSIKSWCAQTPYPQPCEYFLSQSPKYGYNYPIKGKSDFFKMSLNLALERAVHAQENTNNLGSKCRDEREKAAWEDCLELYESTIVKINKTVDPYTKCDAVDAQTWLSTALTNLETCKQGFIELGVADHLVPLMSNNVSCLISNTLSLNKVGYNEPSYKEGFPTWVTPGDRKLLQSSSPTPNAVVAQDGSGNFKTVAAAVAAAATRSGNGRYVIHVKAGTYKENVEIGTKLKNIMLVGDGIGKTIIMGSNSVGGGTTTFKSATVAVVGDGFIARAITFRNTAGPQNHQAVALRSGSDLSVFYQCSFEGYQDTLYVHSQRQFYSECDVYGTVDYIFGNAAVVFQNCNLYSRNPPNKINTITAQGRTDPNQNTGISIHNSRVTAASDLKPVQGSVKTYLGRPWQQYSRTVFMKTFLDGLIDPAGWLPWSGNFALDTLYYGEYANTGPGSSTANRVSWKGYHVITSATEASKFTVGNFIAGNSWLPATNVPFTSGL
;
A
#
# COMPACT_ATOMS: atom_id res chain seq x y z
N MET A 1 -28.87 -61.88 -67.15
CA MET A 1 -27.53 -61.72 -67.74
C MET A 1 -26.75 -60.81 -66.81
N LEU A 2 -25.77 -61.25 -66.03
CA LEU A 2 -24.51 -61.95 -66.31
C LEU A 2 -23.39 -60.99 -65.85
N ILE A 3 -22.50 -61.50 -64.96
CA ILE A 3 -21.04 -61.27 -64.93
C ILE A 3 -20.57 -59.89 -64.43
N SER A 4 -19.87 -59.70 -63.30
CA SER A 4 -18.65 -60.29 -62.71
C SER A 4 -17.31 -59.84 -63.33
N LYS A 5 -16.48 -59.19 -62.49
CA LYS A 5 -15.00 -59.14 -62.46
C LYS A 5 -14.23 -58.61 -63.69
N LEU A 6 -13.30 -57.67 -63.46
CA LEU A 6 -11.85 -57.95 -63.55
C LEU A 6 -11.00 -56.84 -62.91
N ALA A 7 -9.90 -57.27 -62.29
CA ALA A 7 -8.87 -56.48 -61.64
C ALA A 7 -7.77 -56.04 -62.64
N MET A 8 -7.04 -54.96 -62.32
CA MET A 8 -5.63 -54.76 -62.71
C MET A 8 -4.88 -54.00 -61.61
N ALA A 9 -3.58 -54.22 -61.55
CA ALA A 9 -2.73 -54.21 -60.37
C ALA A 9 -1.56 -53.20 -60.45
N PHE A 10 -1.17 -52.66 -59.28
CA PHE A 10 0.17 -52.20 -58.79
C PHE A 10 0.95 -51.08 -59.55
N PRO A 11 1.93 -50.35 -58.92
CA PRO A 11 2.54 -50.54 -57.60
C PRO A 11 2.70 -49.30 -56.68
N LEU A 12 3.00 -49.64 -55.42
CA LEU A 12 3.54 -48.82 -54.32
C LEU A 12 4.79 -48.00 -54.70
N ALA A 13 4.82 -46.75 -54.25
CA ALA A 13 6.04 -46.06 -53.81
C ALA A 13 5.69 -45.02 -52.73
N ILE A 14 5.69 -45.43 -51.45
CA ILE A 14 5.55 -44.53 -50.30
C ILE A 14 6.97 -44.17 -49.85
N PHE A 15 7.37 -42.92 -50.08
CA PHE A 15 8.54 -42.33 -49.44
C PHE A 15 8.20 -42.03 -47.98
N LEU A 16 8.80 -42.80 -47.05
CA LEU A 16 8.74 -42.54 -45.63
C LEU A 16 9.69 -41.38 -45.29
N PHE A 17 9.16 -40.17 -45.15
CA PHE A 17 9.88 -39.08 -44.48
C PHE A 17 9.69 -39.26 -42.97
N MET A 18 10.65 -39.90 -42.31
CA MET A 18 10.77 -39.89 -40.84
C MET A 18 11.08 -38.46 -40.38
N THR A 19 10.05 -37.66 -40.15
CA THR A 19 10.15 -36.48 -39.30
C THR A 19 10.09 -36.96 -37.86
N VAL A 20 11.24 -36.94 -37.20
CA VAL A 20 11.36 -37.19 -35.76
C VAL A 20 10.59 -36.08 -35.05
N PHE A 21 9.34 -36.35 -34.68
CA PHE A 21 8.64 -35.57 -33.66
C PHE A 21 9.34 -35.84 -32.32
N VAL A 22 10.33 -35.01 -31.99
CA VAL A 22 10.75 -34.86 -30.59
C VAL A 22 9.59 -34.16 -29.88
N SER A 23 8.69 -34.96 -29.32
CA SER A 23 7.67 -34.48 -28.39
C SER A 23 8.39 -33.91 -27.15
N PRO A 24 8.14 -32.65 -26.74
CA PRO A 24 8.57 -32.17 -25.43
C PRO A 24 7.58 -32.70 -24.39
N ALA A 25 7.52 -34.01 -24.24
CA ALA A 25 6.64 -34.71 -23.31
C ALA A 25 7.44 -35.63 -22.40
N LEU A 26 8.47 -35.08 -21.74
CA LEU A 26 9.16 -35.72 -20.60
C LEU A 26 9.73 -34.63 -19.68
N ALA A 27 8.89 -33.71 -19.20
CA ALA A 27 9.17 -33.08 -17.91
C ALA A 27 8.92 -34.16 -16.85
N ARG A 28 9.99 -34.69 -16.25
CA ARG A 28 9.85 -35.65 -15.14
C ARG A 28 9.05 -34.97 -14.03
N ASN A 29 7.81 -35.40 -13.80
CA ASN A 29 7.08 -35.12 -12.57
C ASN A 29 7.74 -35.91 -11.43
N ILE A 30 8.89 -35.42 -10.97
CA ILE A 30 9.54 -35.96 -9.78
C ILE A 30 8.66 -35.55 -8.59
N PRO A 31 8.16 -36.49 -7.77
CA PRO A 31 7.34 -36.14 -6.62
C PRO A 31 8.16 -35.23 -5.68
N PRO A 32 7.54 -34.21 -5.04
CA PRO A 32 8.26 -33.33 -4.13
C PRO A 32 8.94 -34.15 -3.03
N PRO A 33 10.20 -33.86 -2.66
CA PRO A 33 10.83 -34.44 -1.49
C PRO A 33 9.89 -34.41 -0.28
N PRO A 34 9.79 -35.49 0.53
CA PRO A 34 8.89 -35.53 1.68
C PRO A 34 9.05 -34.37 2.66
N SER A 35 10.28 -33.85 2.79
CA SER A 35 10.60 -32.65 3.56
C SER A 35 9.90 -31.40 3.02
N ILE A 36 9.95 -31.14 1.71
CA ILE A 36 9.31 -29.98 1.07
C ILE A 36 7.81 -30.03 1.27
N LYS A 37 7.19 -31.19 1.06
CA LYS A 37 5.74 -31.38 1.26
C LYS A 37 5.32 -31.05 2.69
N SER A 38 6.06 -31.56 3.68
CA SER A 38 5.79 -31.31 5.11
C SER A 38 5.90 -29.82 5.48
N TRP A 39 6.88 -29.11 4.94
CA TRP A 39 7.06 -27.68 5.20
C TRP A 39 6.00 -26.82 4.49
N CYS A 40 5.72 -27.08 3.21
CA CYS A 40 4.71 -26.34 2.46
C CYS A 40 3.29 -26.53 3.02
N ALA A 41 2.97 -27.71 3.57
CA ALA A 41 1.69 -28.00 4.21
C ALA A 41 1.37 -27.09 5.43
N GLN A 42 2.39 -26.41 5.99
CA GLN A 42 2.22 -25.46 7.09
C GLN A 42 1.89 -24.04 6.62
N THR A 43 1.84 -23.79 5.32
CA THR A 43 1.59 -22.48 4.72
C THR A 43 0.15 -22.37 4.17
N PRO A 44 -0.41 -21.16 4.03
CA PRO A 44 -1.77 -20.97 3.52
C PRO A 44 -2.01 -21.52 2.10
N TYR A 45 -0.98 -21.54 1.25
CA TYR A 45 -1.03 -21.98 -0.14
C TYR A 45 0.02 -23.08 -0.41
N PRO A 46 -0.21 -24.33 0.05
CA PRO A 46 0.78 -25.40 -0.05
C PRO A 46 1.10 -25.81 -1.50
N GLN A 47 0.10 -25.80 -2.38
CA GLN A 47 0.24 -26.28 -3.77
C GLN A 47 1.31 -25.52 -4.58
N PRO A 48 1.28 -24.18 -4.70
CA PRO A 48 2.34 -23.47 -5.44
C PRO A 48 3.71 -23.59 -4.77
N CYS A 49 3.77 -23.69 -3.43
CA CYS A 49 5.01 -23.93 -2.70
C CYS A 49 5.64 -25.28 -3.10
N GLU A 50 4.87 -26.36 -3.05
CA GLU A 50 5.33 -27.71 -3.39
C GLU A 50 5.76 -27.80 -4.86
N TYR A 51 4.95 -27.27 -5.76
CA TYR A 51 5.20 -27.29 -7.20
C TYR A 51 6.51 -26.60 -7.56
N PHE A 52 6.70 -25.35 -7.14
CA PHE A 52 7.87 -24.59 -7.58
C PHE A 52 9.15 -24.95 -6.82
N LEU A 53 9.08 -25.36 -5.54
CA LEU A 53 10.28 -25.81 -4.81
C LEU A 53 10.79 -27.16 -5.35
N SER A 54 9.89 -28.10 -5.69
CA SER A 54 10.29 -29.41 -6.23
C SER A 54 10.95 -29.34 -7.60
N GLN A 55 10.59 -28.32 -8.39
CA GLN A 55 11.19 -28.07 -9.70
C GLN A 55 12.45 -27.20 -9.66
N SER A 56 12.79 -26.61 -8.50
CA SER A 56 13.92 -25.69 -8.40
C SER A 56 15.25 -26.47 -8.37
N PRO A 57 16.19 -26.20 -9.29
CA PRO A 57 17.52 -26.81 -9.26
C PRO A 57 18.35 -26.34 -8.06
N LYS A 58 17.94 -25.25 -7.39
CA LYS A 58 18.62 -24.65 -6.22
C LYS A 58 18.15 -25.24 -4.89
N TYR A 59 16.93 -25.75 -4.80
CA TYR A 59 16.22 -26.00 -3.53
C TYR A 59 15.58 -27.40 -3.40
N GLY A 60 15.96 -28.34 -4.28
CA GLY A 60 15.45 -29.71 -4.32
C GLY A 60 16.20 -30.71 -3.40
N TYR A 61 16.29 -31.97 -3.83
CA TYR A 61 16.83 -33.11 -3.07
C TYR A 61 18.23 -32.89 -2.44
N ASN A 62 19.03 -31.98 -2.97
CA ASN A 62 20.41 -31.74 -2.54
C ASN A 62 20.55 -30.66 -1.44
N TYR A 63 19.46 -30.00 -1.03
CA TYR A 63 19.49 -28.96 0.02
C TYR A 63 18.49 -29.27 1.14
N PRO A 64 18.91 -30.00 2.21
CA PRO A 64 18.01 -30.35 3.29
C PRO A 64 17.58 -29.10 4.09
N ILE A 65 16.29 -28.96 4.33
CA ILE A 65 15.72 -27.89 5.17
C ILE A 65 16.05 -28.22 6.63
N LYS A 66 17.01 -27.49 7.24
CA LYS A 66 17.45 -27.76 8.62
C LYS A 66 16.55 -27.12 9.68
N GLY A 67 15.75 -26.13 9.30
CA GLY A 67 14.80 -25.47 10.20
C GLY A 67 14.00 -24.36 9.55
N LYS A 68 13.17 -23.68 10.37
CA LYS A 68 12.24 -22.63 9.92
C LYS A 68 12.92 -21.47 9.20
N SER A 69 14.11 -21.06 9.67
CA SER A 69 14.89 -19.99 9.01
C SER A 69 15.31 -20.38 7.59
N ASP A 70 15.72 -21.63 7.37
CA ASP A 70 16.11 -22.10 6.04
C ASP A 70 14.90 -22.15 5.11
N PHE A 71 13.78 -22.69 5.59
CA PHE A 71 12.54 -22.74 4.82
C PHE A 71 12.01 -21.35 4.48
N PHE A 72 12.12 -20.40 5.41
CA PHE A 72 11.76 -19.01 5.18
C PHE A 72 12.63 -18.37 4.09
N LYS A 73 13.96 -18.53 4.15
CA LYS A 73 14.87 -18.04 3.10
C LYS A 73 14.60 -18.69 1.74
N MET A 74 14.28 -19.99 1.70
CA MET A 74 13.90 -20.67 0.47
C MET A 74 12.59 -20.11 -0.10
N SER A 75 11.58 -19.92 0.74
CA SER A 75 10.27 -19.37 0.35
C SER A 75 10.38 -17.93 -0.15
N LEU A 76 11.25 -17.12 0.46
CA LEU A 76 11.57 -15.77 0.02
C LEU A 76 12.21 -15.74 -1.36
N ASN A 77 13.26 -16.55 -1.58
CA ASN A 77 13.93 -16.64 -2.88
C ASN A 77 12.99 -17.13 -3.98
N LEU A 78 12.11 -18.09 -3.64
CA LEU A 78 11.09 -18.57 -4.55
C LEU A 78 10.10 -17.47 -4.95
N ALA A 79 9.59 -16.72 -3.97
CA ALA A 79 8.69 -15.59 -4.23
C ALA A 79 9.37 -14.54 -5.11
N LEU A 80 10.65 -14.23 -4.87
CA LEU A 80 11.44 -13.31 -5.68
C LEU A 80 11.59 -13.78 -7.12
N GLU A 81 12.02 -15.03 -7.32
CA GLU A 81 12.19 -15.63 -8.66
C GLU A 81 10.89 -15.58 -9.46
N ARG A 82 9.76 -15.92 -8.83
CA ARG A 82 8.46 -15.90 -9.48
C ARG A 82 7.94 -14.48 -9.72
N ALA A 83 8.27 -13.52 -8.85
CA ALA A 83 7.95 -12.11 -9.07
C ALA A 83 8.69 -11.54 -10.29
N VAL A 84 9.98 -11.87 -10.47
CA VAL A 84 10.76 -11.47 -11.65
C VAL A 84 10.15 -12.07 -12.92
N HIS A 85 9.86 -13.37 -12.93
CA HIS A 85 9.21 -14.02 -14.07
C HIS A 85 7.82 -13.42 -14.39
N ALA A 86 7.03 -13.08 -13.37
CA ALA A 86 5.74 -12.44 -13.56
C ALA A 86 5.86 -11.02 -14.13
N GLN A 87 6.89 -10.26 -13.74
CA GLN A 87 7.18 -8.95 -14.31
C GLN A 87 7.56 -9.07 -15.79
N GLU A 88 8.44 -10.01 -16.15
CA GLU A 88 8.82 -10.26 -17.56
C GLU A 88 7.61 -10.59 -18.42
N ASN A 89 6.75 -11.49 -17.94
CA ASN A 89 5.48 -11.81 -18.59
C ASN A 89 4.59 -10.57 -18.76
N THR A 90 4.45 -9.76 -17.72
CA THR A 90 3.65 -8.53 -17.75
C THR A 90 4.20 -7.53 -18.75
N ASN A 91 5.53 -7.35 -18.81
CA ASN A 91 6.19 -6.47 -19.77
C ASN A 91 5.88 -6.86 -21.23
N ASN A 92 5.83 -8.16 -21.51
CA ASN A 92 5.50 -8.68 -22.84
C ASN A 92 4.03 -8.49 -23.25
N LEU A 93 3.16 -8.02 -22.34
CA LEU A 93 1.75 -7.73 -22.64
C LEU A 93 1.50 -6.31 -23.15
N GLY A 94 2.50 -5.42 -23.13
CA GLY A 94 2.31 -4.02 -23.53
C GLY A 94 1.75 -3.86 -24.94
N SER A 95 2.21 -4.67 -25.89
CA SER A 95 1.70 -4.68 -27.28
C SER A 95 0.29 -5.26 -27.44
N LYS A 96 -0.28 -5.84 -26.38
CA LYS A 96 -1.64 -6.40 -26.35
C LYS A 96 -2.66 -5.45 -25.72
N CYS A 97 -2.26 -4.30 -25.21
CA CYS A 97 -3.20 -3.29 -24.73
C CYS A 97 -4.08 -2.81 -25.90
N ARG A 98 -5.39 -2.89 -25.73
CA ARG A 98 -6.40 -2.55 -26.75
C ARG A 98 -6.72 -1.06 -26.79
N ASP A 99 -6.56 -0.37 -25.68
CA ASP A 99 -6.86 1.05 -25.53
C ASP A 99 -5.97 1.74 -24.48
N GLU A 100 -6.13 3.06 -24.34
CA GLU A 100 -5.34 3.87 -23.40
C GLU A 100 -5.65 3.57 -21.93
N ARG A 101 -6.84 3.05 -21.59
CA ARG A 101 -7.18 2.68 -20.21
C ARG A 101 -6.46 1.40 -19.79
N GLU A 102 -6.45 0.40 -20.67
CA GLU A 102 -5.65 -0.82 -20.50
C GLU A 102 -4.17 -0.48 -20.38
N LYS A 103 -3.68 0.41 -21.25
CA LYS A 103 -2.29 0.85 -21.22
C LYS A 103 -1.93 1.56 -19.92
N ALA A 104 -2.78 2.46 -19.43
CA ALA A 104 -2.56 3.15 -18.16
C ALA A 104 -2.50 2.18 -16.97
N ALA A 105 -3.43 1.22 -16.89
CA ALA A 105 -3.40 0.19 -15.84
C ALA A 105 -2.18 -0.74 -15.97
N TRP A 106 -1.77 -1.07 -17.19
CA TRP A 106 -0.58 -1.88 -17.47
C TRP A 106 0.72 -1.17 -17.06
N GLU A 107 0.88 0.12 -17.37
CA GLU A 107 2.03 0.92 -16.95
C GLU A 107 2.15 0.98 -15.41
N ASP A 108 1.03 1.16 -14.71
CA ASP A 108 0.99 1.08 -13.25
C ASP A 108 1.46 -0.28 -12.74
N CYS A 109 1.00 -1.35 -13.36
CA CYS A 109 1.41 -2.70 -13.01
C CYS A 109 2.92 -2.92 -13.14
N LEU A 110 3.57 -2.38 -14.18
CA LEU A 110 5.02 -2.51 -14.33
C LEU A 110 5.76 -1.84 -13.16
N GLU A 111 5.36 -0.63 -12.78
CA GLU A 111 5.92 0.08 -11.62
C GLU A 111 5.70 -0.73 -10.32
N LEU A 112 4.50 -1.29 -10.15
CA LEU A 112 4.14 -2.07 -8.96
C LEU A 112 4.90 -3.40 -8.88
N TYR A 113 5.14 -4.08 -10.00
CA TYR A 113 6.00 -5.27 -10.06
C TYR A 113 7.46 -4.94 -9.76
N GLU A 114 8.00 -3.83 -10.30
CA GLU A 114 9.36 -3.39 -10.00
C GLU A 114 9.50 -3.12 -8.49
N SER A 115 8.55 -2.39 -7.91
CA SER A 115 8.49 -2.13 -6.46
C SER A 115 8.40 -3.43 -5.65
N THR A 116 7.58 -4.39 -6.09
CA THR A 116 7.44 -5.72 -5.45
C THR A 116 8.78 -6.44 -5.40
N ILE A 117 9.49 -6.50 -6.52
CA ILE A 117 10.81 -7.15 -6.64
C ILE A 117 11.81 -6.45 -5.73
N VAL A 118 11.86 -5.12 -5.73
CA VAL A 118 12.76 -4.34 -4.85
C VAL A 118 12.51 -4.67 -3.38
N LYS A 119 11.26 -4.75 -2.93
CA LYS A 119 10.93 -5.05 -1.52
C LYS A 119 11.27 -6.48 -1.13
N ILE A 120 10.97 -7.47 -1.97
CA ILE A 120 11.35 -8.87 -1.70
C ILE A 120 12.89 -9.01 -1.73
N ASN A 121 13.55 -8.41 -2.72
CA ASN A 121 15.01 -8.48 -2.85
C ASN A 121 15.73 -7.86 -1.64
N LYS A 122 15.22 -6.73 -1.12
CA LYS A 122 15.71 -6.10 0.11
C LYS A 122 15.57 -7.02 1.33
N THR A 123 14.59 -7.92 1.32
CA THR A 123 14.37 -8.90 2.41
C THR A 123 15.35 -10.09 2.32
N VAL A 124 15.81 -10.47 1.12
CA VAL A 124 16.74 -11.60 0.94
C VAL A 124 18.22 -11.20 1.02
N ASP A 125 18.53 -9.93 0.79
CA ASP A 125 19.89 -9.41 0.75
C ASP A 125 20.58 -9.51 2.13
N PRO A 126 21.66 -10.30 2.28
CA PRO A 126 22.37 -10.46 3.55
C PRO A 126 23.08 -9.18 4.02
N TYR A 127 23.32 -8.21 3.13
CA TYR A 127 23.96 -6.94 3.46
C TYR A 127 22.97 -5.88 3.93
N THR A 128 21.68 -6.09 3.68
CA THR A 128 20.64 -5.20 4.17
C THR A 128 20.33 -5.54 5.63
N LYS A 129 20.44 -4.54 6.52
CA LYS A 129 19.90 -4.64 7.87
C LYS A 129 18.37 -4.77 7.77
N CYS A 130 17.88 -5.97 7.98
CA CYS A 130 16.48 -6.35 7.90
C CYS A 130 16.13 -7.11 9.19
N ASP A 131 15.30 -6.51 10.03
CA ASP A 131 14.68 -7.26 11.13
C ASP A 131 13.37 -7.93 10.66
N ALA A 132 12.76 -8.72 11.53
CA ALA A 132 11.57 -9.44 11.15
C ALA A 132 10.33 -8.53 10.99
N VAL A 133 10.30 -7.35 11.62
CA VAL A 133 9.23 -6.36 11.41
C VAL A 133 9.38 -5.73 10.03
N ASP A 134 10.60 -5.36 9.65
CA ASP A 134 10.94 -4.84 8.33
C ASP A 134 10.57 -5.85 7.23
N ALA A 135 10.97 -7.11 7.40
CA ALA A 135 10.61 -8.20 6.49
C ALA A 135 9.08 -8.31 6.35
N GLN A 136 8.34 -8.33 7.46
CA GLN A 136 6.88 -8.42 7.43
C GLN A 136 6.24 -7.23 6.70
N THR A 137 6.74 -6.02 6.93
CA THR A 137 6.25 -4.80 6.28
C THR A 137 6.55 -4.81 4.79
N TRP A 138 7.77 -5.16 4.37
CA TRP A 138 8.15 -5.18 2.95
C TRP A 138 7.42 -6.25 2.16
N LEU A 139 7.20 -7.43 2.77
CA LEU A 139 6.36 -8.49 2.18
C LEU A 139 4.88 -8.08 2.11
N SER A 140 4.38 -7.38 3.13
CA SER A 140 3.01 -6.86 3.11
C SER A 140 2.82 -5.85 1.99
N THR A 141 3.83 -5.00 1.75
CA THR A 141 3.87 -4.06 0.63
C THR A 141 3.97 -4.76 -0.71
N ALA A 142 4.81 -5.79 -0.85
CA ALA A 142 4.92 -6.58 -2.06
C ALA A 142 3.56 -7.18 -2.47
N LEU A 143 2.82 -7.76 -1.51
CA LEU A 143 1.47 -8.27 -1.77
C LEU A 143 0.48 -7.13 -2.12
N THR A 144 0.56 -6.01 -1.41
CA THR A 144 -0.28 -4.83 -1.69
C THR A 144 -0.10 -4.32 -3.11
N ASN A 145 1.15 -4.24 -3.59
CA ASN A 145 1.45 -3.77 -4.93
C ASN A 145 0.78 -4.63 -6.01
N LEU A 146 0.80 -5.97 -5.85
CA LEU A 146 0.17 -6.89 -6.80
C LEU A 146 -1.35 -6.70 -6.84
N GLU A 147 -1.97 -6.45 -5.69
CA GLU A 147 -3.41 -6.19 -5.65
C GLU A 147 -3.78 -4.81 -6.21
N THR A 148 -2.98 -3.76 -5.94
CA THR A 148 -3.15 -2.45 -6.58
C THR A 148 -3.07 -2.57 -8.11
N CYS A 149 -2.15 -3.38 -8.63
CA CYS A 149 -1.98 -3.63 -10.06
C CYS A 149 -3.26 -4.23 -10.66
N LYS A 150 -3.77 -5.31 -10.07
CA LYS A 150 -5.03 -5.94 -10.51
C LYS A 150 -6.21 -4.97 -10.43
N GLN A 151 -6.27 -4.21 -9.35
CA GLN A 151 -7.37 -3.30 -9.06
C GLN A 151 -7.44 -2.14 -10.06
N GLY A 152 -6.31 -1.63 -10.56
CA GLY A 152 -6.30 -0.59 -11.59
C GLY A 152 -7.07 -0.98 -12.86
N PHE A 153 -6.95 -2.23 -13.30
CA PHE A 153 -7.76 -2.76 -14.42
C PHE A 153 -9.25 -2.87 -14.10
N ILE A 154 -9.59 -3.27 -12.86
CA ILE A 154 -10.98 -3.41 -12.41
C ILE A 154 -11.67 -2.04 -12.36
N GLU A 155 -10.99 -1.03 -11.82
CA GLU A 155 -11.52 0.33 -11.66
C GLU A 155 -11.78 1.02 -12.99
N LEU A 156 -10.93 0.78 -13.99
CA LEU A 156 -11.10 1.31 -15.34
C LEU A 156 -12.07 0.49 -16.20
N GLY A 157 -12.54 -0.66 -15.71
CA GLY A 157 -13.49 -1.53 -16.41
C GLY A 157 -12.87 -2.35 -17.56
N VAL A 158 -11.57 -2.65 -17.48
CA VAL A 158 -10.77 -3.29 -18.55
C VAL A 158 -10.05 -4.56 -18.06
N ALA A 159 -10.62 -5.23 -17.07
CA ALA A 159 -10.03 -6.43 -16.45
C ALA A 159 -10.29 -7.74 -17.24
N ASP A 160 -11.09 -7.72 -18.30
CA ASP A 160 -11.51 -8.91 -19.05
C ASP A 160 -10.39 -9.50 -19.93
N HIS A 161 -9.45 -8.67 -20.39
CA HIS A 161 -8.42 -9.10 -21.34
C HIS A 161 -7.05 -9.34 -20.71
N LEU A 162 -6.43 -8.33 -20.11
CA LEU A 162 -5.05 -8.42 -19.64
C LEU A 162 -4.91 -9.15 -18.30
N VAL A 163 -5.85 -8.97 -17.35
CA VAL A 163 -5.76 -9.59 -16.02
C VAL A 163 -5.68 -11.13 -16.08
N PRO A 164 -6.47 -11.84 -16.91
CA PRO A 164 -6.31 -13.29 -17.08
C PRO A 164 -4.92 -13.70 -17.59
N LEU A 165 -4.31 -12.90 -18.47
CA LEU A 165 -2.97 -13.16 -19.02
C LEU A 165 -1.86 -12.91 -17.99
N MET A 166 -2.13 -12.07 -17.00
CA MET A 166 -1.22 -11.78 -15.88
C MET A 166 -1.36 -12.77 -14.72
N SER A 167 -2.31 -13.71 -14.79
CA SER A 167 -2.57 -14.67 -13.72
C SER A 167 -1.33 -15.50 -13.38
N ASN A 168 -0.96 -15.51 -12.10
CA ASN A 168 0.21 -16.20 -11.59
C ASN A 168 0.07 -16.51 -10.09
N ASN A 169 1.07 -17.19 -9.51
CA ASN A 169 1.06 -17.64 -8.11
C ASN A 169 1.87 -16.74 -7.16
N VAL A 170 2.36 -15.58 -7.60
CA VAL A 170 3.27 -14.73 -6.80
C VAL A 170 2.60 -14.26 -5.52
N SER A 171 1.35 -13.77 -5.57
CA SER A 171 0.60 -13.38 -4.36
C SER A 171 0.48 -14.52 -3.34
N CYS A 172 0.24 -15.76 -3.81
CA CYS A 172 0.18 -16.95 -2.96
C CYS A 172 1.54 -17.25 -2.31
N LEU A 173 2.63 -17.16 -3.07
CA LEU A 173 3.99 -17.40 -2.57
C LEU A 173 4.44 -16.34 -1.56
N ILE A 174 4.06 -15.08 -1.77
CA ILE A 174 4.30 -13.99 -0.81
C ILE A 174 3.49 -14.24 0.47
N SER A 175 2.23 -14.65 0.37
CA SER A 175 1.39 -15.00 1.53
C SER A 175 1.99 -16.15 2.36
N ASN A 176 2.50 -17.19 1.70
CA ASN A 176 3.22 -18.26 2.39
C ASN A 176 4.40 -17.71 3.19
N THR A 177 5.21 -16.88 2.57
CA THR A 177 6.35 -16.22 3.20
C THR A 177 5.92 -15.30 4.37
N LEU A 178 4.83 -14.54 4.25
CA LEU A 178 4.26 -13.73 5.34
C LEU A 178 3.84 -14.60 6.53
N SER A 179 3.25 -15.77 6.28
CA SER A 179 2.81 -16.69 7.34
C SER A 179 3.97 -17.29 8.14
N LEU A 180 5.14 -17.43 7.52
CA LEU A 180 6.35 -17.97 8.14
C LEU A 180 7.04 -16.93 9.04
N ASN A 181 6.98 -15.65 8.67
CA ASN A 181 7.62 -14.55 9.39
C ASN A 181 6.73 -13.89 10.46
N LYS A 182 5.72 -14.60 10.98
CA LYS A 182 4.91 -14.09 12.11
C LYS A 182 5.79 -13.73 13.30
N VAL A 183 5.94 -12.44 13.56
CA VAL A 183 6.72 -11.90 14.67
C VAL A 183 5.83 -10.97 15.51
N GLY A 184 5.91 -11.14 16.84
CA GLY A 184 5.43 -10.15 17.79
C GLY A 184 6.44 -9.02 17.92
N TYR A 185 5.98 -7.78 18.04
CA TYR A 185 6.86 -6.62 18.19
C TYR A 185 7.82 -6.78 19.38
N ASN A 186 9.10 -6.53 19.16
CA ASN A 186 10.12 -6.40 20.21
C ASN A 186 10.62 -4.95 20.22
N GLU A 187 10.69 -4.32 21.39
CA GLU A 187 11.20 -2.95 21.50
C GLU A 187 12.68 -2.87 21.10
N PRO A 188 13.07 -1.91 20.23
CA PRO A 188 14.45 -1.69 19.86
C PRO A 188 15.27 -1.06 20.99
N SER A 189 16.60 -1.18 20.92
CA SER A 189 17.51 -0.58 21.91
C SER A 189 17.78 0.91 21.64
N TYR A 190 17.83 1.70 22.72
CA TYR A 190 18.04 3.15 22.70
C TYR A 190 19.43 3.51 23.23
N LYS A 191 20.01 4.60 22.69
CA LYS A 191 21.17 5.29 23.24
C LYS A 191 20.91 6.81 23.17
N GLU A 192 21.03 7.51 24.30
CA GLU A 192 20.79 8.97 24.39
C GLU A 192 19.39 9.40 23.91
N GLY A 193 18.37 8.59 24.16
CA GLY A 193 16.99 8.86 23.71
C GLY A 193 16.73 8.60 22.23
N PHE A 194 17.73 8.15 21.47
CA PHE A 194 17.60 7.80 20.06
C PHE A 194 17.87 6.31 19.79
N PRO A 195 17.15 5.70 18.85
CA PRO A 195 17.45 4.36 18.34
C PRO A 195 18.84 4.31 17.70
N THR A 196 19.55 3.20 17.90
CA THR A 196 20.97 3.08 17.54
C THR A 196 21.30 3.21 16.05
N TRP A 197 20.31 3.10 15.17
CA TRP A 197 20.50 3.23 13.72
C TRP A 197 20.36 4.67 13.21
N VAL A 198 19.88 5.61 14.03
CA VAL A 198 19.77 7.03 13.67
C VAL A 198 21.14 7.69 13.78
N THR A 199 21.63 8.27 12.68
CA THR A 199 22.96 8.91 12.64
C THR A 199 22.98 10.19 13.48
N PRO A 200 24.12 10.57 14.09
CA PRO A 200 24.23 11.81 14.88
C PRO A 200 23.91 13.10 14.09
N GLY A 201 24.18 13.14 12.79
CA GLY A 201 23.88 14.29 11.93
C GLY A 201 22.38 14.49 11.72
N ASP A 202 21.64 13.39 11.53
CA ASP A 202 20.17 13.44 11.45
C ASP A 202 19.58 13.92 12.77
N ARG A 203 20.12 13.49 13.93
CA ARG A 203 19.64 13.94 15.26
C ARG A 203 19.68 15.46 15.39
N LYS A 204 20.78 16.11 14.97
CA LYS A 204 20.98 17.57 15.10
C LYS A 204 20.11 18.38 14.14
N LEU A 205 19.93 17.92 12.90
CA LEU A 205 19.06 18.58 11.92
C LEU A 205 17.60 18.53 12.37
N LEU A 206 17.22 17.42 12.99
CA LEU A 206 15.84 17.19 13.36
C LEU A 206 15.48 17.94 14.65
N GLN A 207 16.43 18.13 15.57
CA GLN A 207 16.23 18.96 16.77
C GLN A 207 16.08 20.46 16.48
N SER A 208 16.30 20.91 15.24
CA SER A 208 16.10 22.32 14.86
C SER A 208 14.62 22.60 14.56
N SER A 209 14.05 23.59 15.23
CA SER A 209 12.69 24.09 14.92
C SER A 209 12.56 24.61 13.48
N SER A 210 13.68 25.03 12.89
CA SER A 210 13.82 25.55 11.53
C SER A 210 15.02 24.88 10.85
N PRO A 211 14.84 23.73 10.17
CA PRO A 211 15.95 23.08 9.48
C PRO A 211 16.47 23.98 8.34
N THR A 212 17.80 24.11 8.21
CA THR A 212 18.39 24.87 7.10
C THR A 212 18.02 24.20 5.77
N PRO A 213 17.35 24.90 4.84
CA PRO A 213 16.93 24.31 3.58
C PRO A 213 18.13 24.05 2.66
N ASN A 214 18.13 22.90 1.99
CA ASN A 214 19.04 22.60 0.89
C ASN A 214 18.59 23.29 -0.41
N ALA A 215 17.28 23.49 -0.56
CA ALA A 215 16.66 24.21 -1.68
C ALA A 215 15.45 25.00 -1.21
N VAL A 216 15.22 26.15 -1.83
CA VAL A 216 14.05 27.01 -1.64
C VAL A 216 13.26 27.08 -2.93
N VAL A 217 11.95 26.87 -2.84
CA VAL A 217 11.00 27.01 -3.95
C VAL A 217 10.15 28.24 -3.72
N ALA A 218 10.12 29.16 -4.68
CA ALA A 218 9.33 30.39 -4.58
C ALA A 218 8.86 30.86 -5.98
N GLN A 219 7.54 31.08 -6.13
CA GLN A 219 6.97 31.52 -7.42
C GLN A 219 7.37 32.96 -7.79
N ASP A 220 7.67 33.79 -6.78
CA ASP A 220 8.11 35.19 -6.91
C ASP A 220 9.57 35.34 -7.39
N GLY A 221 10.31 34.23 -7.54
CA GLY A 221 11.71 34.24 -7.95
C GLY A 221 12.71 34.47 -6.82
N SER A 222 12.27 34.57 -5.56
CA SER A 222 13.15 34.74 -4.39
C SER A 222 13.80 33.44 -3.89
N GLY A 223 13.55 32.30 -4.56
CA GLY A 223 14.08 30.98 -4.24
C GLY A 223 14.99 30.43 -5.34
N ASN A 224 15.52 29.23 -5.12
CA ASN A 224 16.35 28.52 -6.11
C ASN A 224 15.53 27.99 -7.29
N PHE A 225 14.27 27.61 -7.04
CA PHE A 225 13.37 27.02 -8.03
C PHE A 225 11.99 27.70 -8.00
N LYS A 226 11.27 27.67 -9.13
CA LYS A 226 9.88 28.15 -9.22
C LYS A 226 8.83 27.07 -8.96
N THR A 227 9.21 25.80 -9.09
CA THR A 227 8.31 24.64 -8.94
C THR A 227 8.92 23.63 -7.97
N VAL A 228 8.05 22.85 -7.31
CA VAL A 228 8.45 21.79 -6.38
C VAL A 228 9.09 20.64 -7.16
N ALA A 229 8.56 20.27 -8.32
CA ALA A 229 9.12 19.22 -9.17
C ALA A 229 10.57 19.51 -9.57
N ALA A 230 10.93 20.76 -9.88
CA ALA A 230 12.31 21.13 -10.22
C ALA A 230 13.25 20.96 -9.02
N ALA A 231 12.82 21.33 -7.81
CA ALA A 231 13.62 21.12 -6.60
C ALA A 231 13.78 19.63 -6.25
N VAL A 232 12.73 18.83 -6.44
CA VAL A 232 12.78 17.37 -6.27
C VAL A 232 13.73 16.73 -7.29
N ALA A 233 13.70 17.17 -8.55
CA ALA A 233 14.63 16.71 -9.58
C ALA A 233 16.09 17.06 -9.23
N ALA A 234 16.34 18.27 -8.72
CA ALA A 234 17.66 18.67 -8.25
C ALA A 234 18.13 17.85 -7.03
N ALA A 235 17.22 17.41 -6.16
CA ALA A 235 17.55 16.52 -5.06
C ALA A 235 18.05 15.14 -5.53
N ALA A 236 17.79 14.75 -6.79
CA ALA A 236 18.26 13.48 -7.35
C ALA A 236 19.77 13.47 -7.64
N THR A 237 20.38 14.65 -7.82
CA THR A 237 21.81 14.80 -8.11
C THR A 237 22.65 15.12 -6.88
N ARG A 238 22.02 15.14 -5.69
CA ARG A 238 22.70 15.46 -4.42
C ARG A 238 23.81 14.45 -4.10
N SER A 239 24.83 14.92 -3.40
CA SER A 239 25.83 14.05 -2.78
C SER A 239 25.37 13.58 -1.39
N GLY A 240 25.60 12.30 -1.09
CA GLY A 240 25.30 11.71 0.21
C GLY A 240 23.83 11.30 0.42
N ASN A 241 23.59 10.66 1.57
CA ASN A 241 22.30 10.03 1.91
C ASN A 241 21.55 10.75 3.04
N GLY A 242 22.08 11.88 3.50
CA GLY A 242 21.44 12.70 4.53
C GLY A 242 20.11 13.29 4.07
N ARG A 243 19.37 13.83 5.02
CA ARG A 243 18.09 14.49 4.74
C ARG A 243 18.26 15.70 3.84
N TYR A 244 17.42 15.78 2.81
CA TYR A 244 17.38 16.89 1.86
C TYR A 244 16.10 17.71 2.06
N VAL A 245 16.26 18.92 2.60
CA VAL A 245 15.18 19.82 3.00
C VAL A 245 14.87 20.78 1.85
N ILE A 246 13.63 20.74 1.37
CA ILE A 246 13.07 21.65 0.38
C ILE A 246 12.06 22.55 1.09
N HIS A 247 12.39 23.83 1.24
CA HIS A 247 11.48 24.84 1.76
C HIS A 247 10.63 25.38 0.60
N VAL A 248 9.32 25.21 0.69
CA VAL A 248 8.35 25.66 -0.31
C VAL A 248 7.61 26.87 0.26
N LYS A 249 7.94 28.07 -0.23
CA LYS A 249 7.33 29.31 0.25
C LYS A 249 5.82 29.33 0.00
N ALA A 250 5.13 30.27 0.65
CA ALA A 250 3.71 30.51 0.44
C ALA A 250 3.38 30.72 -1.05
N GLY A 251 2.32 30.07 -1.51
CA GLY A 251 1.94 30.04 -2.92
C GLY A 251 1.06 28.84 -3.25
N THR A 252 0.44 28.89 -4.43
CA THR A 252 -0.31 27.76 -4.99
C THR A 252 0.44 27.20 -6.20
N TYR A 253 1.00 26.01 -6.02
CA TYR A 253 1.82 25.28 -6.97
C TYR A 253 0.93 24.28 -7.71
N LYS A 254 0.54 24.63 -8.94
CA LYS A 254 -0.29 23.77 -9.80
C LYS A 254 0.59 22.78 -10.56
N GLU A 255 0.89 21.67 -9.93
CA GLU A 255 1.76 20.63 -10.46
C GLU A 255 1.46 19.28 -9.82
N ASN A 256 1.71 18.20 -10.56
CA ASN A 256 1.79 16.85 -10.02
C ASN A 256 3.26 16.52 -9.71
N VAL A 257 3.54 16.03 -8.51
CA VAL A 257 4.90 15.77 -8.04
C VAL A 257 5.07 14.31 -7.66
N GLU A 258 6.13 13.68 -8.17
CA GLU A 258 6.51 12.31 -7.80
C GLU A 258 7.88 12.29 -7.12
N ILE A 259 7.93 11.67 -5.93
CA ILE A 259 9.16 11.44 -5.16
C ILE A 259 9.43 9.94 -5.17
N GLY A 260 10.08 9.49 -6.25
CA GLY A 260 10.34 8.07 -6.52
C GLY A 260 11.28 7.38 -5.53
N THR A 261 11.41 6.07 -5.67
CA THR A 261 12.16 5.18 -4.75
C THR A 261 13.62 5.56 -4.50
N LYS A 262 14.27 6.18 -5.49
CA LYS A 262 15.68 6.64 -5.40
C LYS A 262 15.84 7.90 -4.54
N LEU A 263 14.76 8.66 -4.33
CA LEU A 263 14.75 9.93 -3.58
C LEU A 263 14.40 9.72 -2.11
N LYS A 264 15.30 9.09 -1.36
CA LYS A 264 15.13 8.84 0.09
C LYS A 264 15.31 10.12 0.92
N ASN A 265 14.80 10.16 2.14
CA ASN A 265 15.04 11.24 3.12
C ASN A 265 14.74 12.67 2.60
N ILE A 266 13.77 12.83 1.69
CA ILE A 266 13.30 14.15 1.25
C ILE A 266 12.39 14.73 2.34
N MET A 267 12.57 16.02 2.66
CA MET A 267 11.69 16.75 3.55
C MET A 267 11.11 17.98 2.83
N LEU A 268 9.78 18.03 2.67
CA LEU A 268 9.08 19.23 2.22
C LEU A 268 8.61 20.03 3.43
N VAL A 269 8.94 21.32 3.48
CA VAL A 269 8.50 22.24 4.53
C VAL A 269 7.80 23.42 3.88
N GLY A 270 6.52 23.64 4.18
CA GLY A 270 5.78 24.82 3.74
C GLY A 270 5.79 25.95 4.77
N ASP A 271 5.20 27.09 4.40
CA ASP A 271 5.02 28.25 5.29
C ASP A 271 3.75 28.15 6.17
N GLY A 272 2.99 27.05 6.07
CA GLY A 272 1.78 26.79 6.84
C GLY A 272 0.67 26.11 6.04
N ILE A 273 -0.22 25.39 6.74
CA ILE A 273 -1.49 24.91 6.19
C ILE A 273 -2.25 26.09 5.58
N GLY A 274 -2.79 25.89 4.37
CA GLY A 274 -3.51 26.92 3.60
C GLY A 274 -2.64 28.04 3.02
N LYS A 275 -1.34 28.13 3.36
CA LYS A 275 -0.40 29.12 2.80
C LYS A 275 0.44 28.55 1.66
N THR A 276 0.98 27.35 1.86
CA THR A 276 1.70 26.60 0.81
C THR A 276 0.82 25.44 0.36
N ILE A 277 0.44 25.45 -0.93
CA ILE A 277 -0.52 24.50 -1.49
C ILE A 277 0.07 23.87 -2.77
N ILE A 278 0.19 22.54 -2.81
CA ILE A 278 0.46 21.79 -4.04
C ILE A 278 -0.89 21.24 -4.55
N MET A 279 -1.22 21.55 -5.80
CA MET A 279 -2.56 21.37 -6.35
C MET A 279 -2.53 20.64 -7.69
N GLY A 280 -3.37 19.61 -7.81
CA GLY A 280 -3.64 18.87 -9.03
C GLY A 280 -5.13 18.61 -9.20
N SER A 281 -5.51 17.93 -10.28
CA SER A 281 -6.92 17.66 -10.62
C SER A 281 -7.13 16.36 -11.39
N ASN A 282 -6.14 15.47 -11.38
CA ASN A 282 -6.27 14.16 -12.01
C ASN A 282 -7.31 13.32 -11.27
N SER A 283 -8.04 12.48 -12.02
CA SER A 283 -9.12 11.66 -11.47
C SER A 283 -9.43 10.47 -12.39
N VAL A 284 -10.15 9.49 -11.86
CA VAL A 284 -10.65 8.36 -12.65
C VAL A 284 -11.69 8.82 -13.67
N GLY A 285 -12.58 9.74 -13.30
CA GLY A 285 -13.50 10.37 -14.26
C GLY A 285 -12.78 11.08 -15.41
N GLY A 286 -11.56 11.56 -15.18
CA GLY A 286 -10.67 12.16 -16.18
C GLY A 286 -9.78 11.18 -16.95
N GLY A 287 -9.90 9.87 -16.72
CA GLY A 287 -9.17 8.83 -17.46
C GLY A 287 -7.84 8.36 -16.85
N THR A 288 -7.45 8.85 -15.67
CA THR A 288 -6.29 8.31 -14.92
C THR A 288 -6.71 7.13 -14.05
N THR A 289 -5.80 6.23 -13.69
CA THR A 289 -6.06 5.27 -12.61
C THR A 289 -6.15 6.00 -11.27
N THR A 290 -6.77 5.39 -10.25
CA THR A 290 -6.72 5.92 -8.88
C THR A 290 -5.28 6.10 -8.41
N PHE A 291 -4.39 5.16 -8.74
CA PHE A 291 -2.97 5.19 -8.36
C PHE A 291 -2.20 6.38 -8.96
N LYS A 292 -2.45 6.74 -10.23
CA LYS A 292 -1.83 7.89 -10.93
C LYS A 292 -2.61 9.19 -10.80
N SER A 293 -3.79 9.19 -10.19
CA SER A 293 -4.56 10.41 -9.93
C SER A 293 -3.94 11.33 -8.86
N ALA A 294 -2.93 10.83 -8.12
CA ALA A 294 -2.29 11.56 -7.03
C ALA A 294 -1.71 12.91 -7.48
N THR A 295 -2.07 13.99 -6.77
CA THR A 295 -1.39 15.29 -6.91
C THR A 295 0.07 15.18 -6.46
N VAL A 296 0.31 14.55 -5.32
CA VAL A 296 1.67 14.20 -4.88
C VAL A 296 1.76 12.71 -4.58
N ALA A 297 2.73 12.03 -5.20
CA ALA A 297 3.04 10.63 -4.95
C ALA A 297 4.42 10.50 -4.30
N VAL A 298 4.50 9.81 -3.17
CA VAL A 298 5.73 9.65 -2.40
C VAL A 298 6.04 8.17 -2.19
N VAL A 299 7.20 7.72 -2.67
CA VAL A 299 7.66 6.33 -2.57
C VAL A 299 9.05 6.23 -1.93
N GLY A 300 9.90 7.26 -2.05
CA GLY A 300 11.22 7.28 -1.41
C GLY A 300 11.14 7.22 0.12
N ASP A 301 11.79 6.22 0.73
CA ASP A 301 11.76 5.96 2.18
C ASP A 301 12.24 7.18 3.01
N GLY A 302 11.66 7.39 4.20
CA GLY A 302 12.05 8.43 5.15
C GLY A 302 11.54 9.83 4.79
N PHE A 303 10.48 9.92 3.97
CA PHE A 303 9.90 11.20 3.56
C PHE A 303 9.26 11.94 4.73
N ILE A 304 9.44 13.26 4.80
CA ILE A 304 8.71 14.12 5.72
C ILE A 304 8.02 15.26 4.97
N ALA A 305 6.77 15.53 5.30
CA ALA A 305 6.11 16.79 4.97
C ALA A 305 5.72 17.54 6.25
N ARG A 306 5.90 18.87 6.23
CA ARG A 306 5.49 19.74 7.33
C ARG A 306 4.85 21.03 6.83
N ALA A 307 3.80 21.48 7.50
CA ALA A 307 3.22 22.83 7.30
C ALA A 307 2.83 23.12 5.84
N ILE A 308 2.22 22.13 5.15
CA ILE A 308 1.91 22.19 3.72
C ILE A 308 0.56 21.55 3.42
N THR A 309 -0.12 22.03 2.38
CA THR A 309 -1.41 21.50 1.90
C THR A 309 -1.23 20.75 0.58
N PHE A 310 -1.78 19.55 0.50
CA PHE A 310 -1.89 18.75 -0.73
C PHE A 310 -3.37 18.72 -1.13
N ARG A 311 -3.69 19.19 -2.34
CA ARG A 311 -5.08 19.35 -2.78
C ARG A 311 -5.33 18.74 -4.16
N ASN A 312 -6.39 17.94 -4.27
CA ASN A 312 -6.96 17.56 -5.55
C ASN A 312 -8.29 18.27 -5.78
N THR A 313 -8.40 19.03 -6.87
CA THR A 313 -9.57 19.86 -7.20
C THR A 313 -10.51 19.27 -8.24
N ALA A 314 -10.37 17.98 -8.60
CA ALA A 314 -11.24 17.32 -9.57
C ALA A 314 -12.73 17.44 -9.19
N GLY A 315 -13.06 17.43 -7.91
CA GLY A 315 -14.43 17.55 -7.42
C GLY A 315 -15.17 16.21 -7.36
N PRO A 316 -16.34 16.17 -6.70
CA PRO A 316 -16.99 14.92 -6.34
C PRO A 316 -17.70 14.22 -7.52
N GLN A 317 -17.86 14.92 -8.66
CA GLN A 317 -18.45 14.36 -9.87
C GLN A 317 -17.45 13.54 -10.70
N ASN A 318 -16.15 13.64 -10.40
CA ASN A 318 -15.07 13.01 -11.15
C ASN A 318 -14.57 11.70 -10.51
N HIS A 319 -15.33 11.14 -9.57
CA HIS A 319 -15.01 9.91 -8.86
C HIS A 319 -13.66 10.00 -8.11
N GLN A 320 -12.87 8.93 -8.07
CA GLN A 320 -11.60 8.86 -7.32
C GLN A 320 -10.61 9.92 -7.80
N ALA A 321 -10.06 10.71 -6.87
CA ALA A 321 -9.13 11.79 -7.17
C ALA A 321 -8.19 12.06 -5.98
N VAL A 322 -7.00 11.48 -6.03
CA VAL A 322 -6.06 11.45 -4.90
C VAL A 322 -5.34 12.79 -4.73
N ALA A 323 -5.34 13.34 -3.52
CA ALA A 323 -4.52 14.51 -3.16
C ALA A 323 -3.09 14.09 -2.82
N LEU A 324 -2.93 13.06 -2.01
CA LEU A 324 -1.61 12.49 -1.71
C LEU A 324 -1.65 10.96 -1.67
N ARG A 325 -0.68 10.33 -2.32
CA ARG A 325 -0.39 8.90 -2.20
C ARG A 325 0.96 8.69 -1.52
N SER A 326 0.99 7.91 -0.45
CA SER A 326 2.24 7.52 0.22
C SER A 326 2.42 6.00 0.18
N GLY A 327 3.55 5.56 -0.38
CA GLY A 327 4.12 4.23 -0.25
C GLY A 327 5.55 4.26 0.32
N SER A 328 5.88 5.34 1.03
CA SER A 328 7.19 5.59 1.64
C SER A 328 7.24 5.00 3.05
N ASP A 329 8.22 4.14 3.32
CA ASP A 329 8.43 3.60 4.67
C ASP A 329 8.98 4.67 5.61
N LEU A 330 8.53 4.64 6.86
CA LEU A 330 8.94 5.58 7.90
C LEU A 330 8.65 7.03 7.48
N SER A 331 7.53 7.25 6.79
CA SER A 331 7.11 8.59 6.34
C SER A 331 6.31 9.33 7.42
N VAL A 332 6.53 10.64 7.51
CA VAL A 332 5.85 11.53 8.47
C VAL A 332 5.18 12.70 7.78
N PHE A 333 3.97 13.01 8.24
CA PHE A 333 3.24 14.21 7.86
C PHE A 333 2.86 14.94 9.15
N TYR A 334 3.33 16.17 9.31
CA TYR A 334 3.12 16.96 10.52
C TYR A 334 2.55 18.33 10.19
N GLN A 335 1.39 18.67 10.73
CA GLN A 335 0.71 19.93 10.39
C GLN A 335 0.52 20.07 8.87
N CYS A 336 0.06 18.98 8.25
CA CYS A 336 -0.31 18.96 6.84
C CYS A 336 -1.82 19.00 6.67
N SER A 337 -2.29 19.49 5.52
CA SER A 337 -3.69 19.33 5.12
C SER A 337 -3.79 18.53 3.83
N PHE A 338 -4.74 17.61 3.80
CA PHE A 338 -5.05 16.77 2.64
C PHE A 338 -6.49 17.06 2.23
N GLU A 339 -6.66 17.58 1.02
CA GLU A 339 -7.94 18.13 0.60
C GLU A 339 -8.41 17.53 -0.72
N GLY A 340 -9.56 16.87 -0.69
CA GLY A 340 -10.19 16.29 -1.86
C GLY A 340 -11.67 15.99 -1.62
N TYR A 341 -12.18 15.01 -2.36
CA TYR A 341 -13.52 14.45 -2.20
C TYR A 341 -13.41 12.93 -2.03
N GLN A 342 -13.61 12.16 -3.10
CA GLN A 342 -13.46 10.71 -3.07
C GLN A 342 -11.97 10.35 -3.14
N ASP A 343 -11.52 9.42 -2.30
CA ASP A 343 -10.16 8.86 -2.30
C ASP A 343 -9.07 9.92 -2.05
N THR A 344 -9.29 10.84 -1.11
CA THR A 344 -8.39 11.99 -0.88
C THR A 344 -6.97 11.58 -0.49
N LEU A 345 -6.81 10.69 0.49
CA LEU A 345 -5.53 10.29 1.05
C LEU A 345 -5.32 8.78 0.86
N TYR A 346 -4.41 8.44 -0.05
CA TYR A 346 -4.05 7.06 -0.34
C TYR A 346 -2.83 6.64 0.50
N VAL A 347 -3.10 6.07 1.69
CA VAL A 347 -2.12 5.41 2.55
C VAL A 347 -1.77 4.03 1.98
N HIS A 348 -1.13 4.03 0.80
CA HIS A 348 -0.97 2.86 -0.06
C HIS A 348 -0.29 1.68 0.65
N SER A 349 0.93 1.87 1.18
CA SER A 349 1.71 0.77 1.77
C SER A 349 2.79 1.24 2.75
N GLN A 350 3.54 0.33 3.37
CA GLN A 350 4.62 0.60 4.34
C GLN A 350 4.15 1.24 5.67
N ARG A 351 5.09 1.68 6.53
CA ARG A 351 4.79 2.34 7.83
C ARG A 351 4.71 3.86 7.68
N GLN A 352 3.66 4.47 8.22
CA GLN A 352 3.39 5.91 8.06
C GLN A 352 2.85 6.52 9.35
N PHE A 353 3.16 7.80 9.59
CA PHE A 353 2.67 8.56 10.74
C PHE A 353 2.17 9.94 10.33
N TYR A 354 0.96 10.27 10.77
CA TYR A 354 0.31 11.56 10.53
C TYR A 354 0.01 12.21 11.88
N SER A 355 0.52 13.42 12.12
CA SER A 355 0.34 14.12 13.40
C SER A 355 -0.14 15.54 13.19
N GLU A 356 -1.19 15.95 13.91
CA GLU A 356 -1.76 17.30 13.83
C GLU A 356 -2.17 17.69 12.39
N CYS A 357 -2.66 16.72 11.62
CA CYS A 357 -3.07 16.93 10.23
C CYS A 357 -4.57 17.16 10.10
N ASP A 358 -4.97 17.86 9.04
CA ASP A 358 -6.35 17.96 8.61
C ASP A 358 -6.58 17.08 7.38
N VAL A 359 -7.63 16.26 7.37
CA VAL A 359 -8.01 15.43 6.21
C VAL A 359 -9.45 15.71 5.84
N TYR A 360 -9.69 16.17 4.62
CA TYR A 360 -11.01 16.49 4.10
C TYR A 360 -11.43 15.54 2.99
N GLY A 361 -12.64 14.99 3.04
CA GLY A 361 -13.15 14.19 1.93
C GLY A 361 -14.58 13.70 2.10
N THR A 362 -14.98 12.76 1.25
CA THR A 362 -16.36 12.24 1.18
C THR A 362 -16.42 10.72 1.28
N VAL A 363 -16.23 10.03 0.15
CA VAL A 363 -16.20 8.58 0.04
C VAL A 363 -14.76 8.11 0.15
N ASP A 364 -14.52 7.16 1.05
CA ASP A 364 -13.27 6.42 1.22
C ASP A 364 -12.03 7.32 1.33
N TYR A 365 -12.18 8.48 1.99
CA TYR A 365 -11.19 9.54 1.85
C TYR A 365 -9.85 9.28 2.57
N ILE A 366 -9.77 8.22 3.40
CA ILE A 366 -8.52 7.60 3.87
C ILE A 366 -8.56 6.11 3.50
N PHE A 367 -7.77 5.70 2.52
CA PHE A 367 -7.82 4.33 2.01
C PHE A 367 -6.44 3.77 1.68
N GLY A 368 -6.35 2.45 1.58
CA GLY A 368 -5.09 1.76 1.29
C GLY A 368 -4.75 0.66 2.30
N ASN A 369 -3.50 0.20 2.25
CA ASN A 369 -3.03 -0.94 3.03
C ASN A 369 -1.68 -0.68 3.71
N ALA A 370 -1.38 0.56 4.08
CA ALA A 370 -0.26 0.87 4.98
C ALA A 370 -0.48 0.32 6.40
N ALA A 371 0.59 0.26 7.19
CA ALA A 371 0.51 0.28 8.65
C ALA A 371 0.62 1.75 9.08
N VAL A 372 -0.51 2.38 9.42
CA VAL A 372 -0.56 3.84 9.62
C VAL A 372 -1.25 4.22 10.92
N VAL A 373 -0.68 5.24 11.59
CA VAL A 373 -1.30 5.90 12.73
C VAL A 373 -1.53 7.38 12.42
N PHE A 374 -2.76 7.84 12.61
CA PHE A 374 -3.15 9.24 12.64
C PHE A 374 -3.31 9.66 14.09
N GLN A 375 -2.55 10.64 14.55
CA GLN A 375 -2.57 11.11 15.94
C GLN A 375 -2.85 12.61 16.01
N ASN A 376 -3.79 13.03 16.87
CA ASN A 376 -4.15 14.44 17.03
C ASN A 376 -4.66 15.09 15.73
N CYS A 377 -5.21 14.30 14.80
CA CYS A 377 -5.67 14.80 13.51
C CYS A 377 -7.14 15.25 13.57
N ASN A 378 -7.52 16.11 12.64
CA ASN A 378 -8.92 16.45 12.38
C ASN A 378 -9.36 15.82 11.06
N LEU A 379 -10.41 15.01 11.11
CA LEU A 379 -11.02 14.35 9.95
C LEU A 379 -12.36 15.03 9.65
N TYR A 380 -12.43 15.69 8.50
CA TYR A 380 -13.57 16.51 8.09
C TYR A 380 -14.33 15.86 6.94
N SER A 381 -15.52 15.32 7.23
CA SER A 381 -16.41 14.80 6.19
C SER A 381 -17.14 15.95 5.49
N ARG A 382 -17.12 15.95 4.16
CA ARG A 382 -17.73 16.96 3.29
C ARG A 382 -19.10 16.52 2.80
N ASN A 383 -19.85 17.39 2.13
CA ASN A 383 -21.14 17.05 1.52
C ASN A 383 -20.95 16.22 0.23
N PRO A 384 -21.34 14.92 0.19
CA PRO A 384 -21.18 14.08 -0.99
C PRO A 384 -22.43 14.15 -1.89
N PRO A 385 -22.29 13.95 -3.22
CA PRO A 385 -23.44 13.85 -4.13
C PRO A 385 -24.39 12.70 -3.79
N ASN A 386 -23.85 11.54 -3.38
CA ASN A 386 -24.60 10.31 -3.09
C ASN A 386 -25.16 10.23 -1.66
N LYS A 387 -25.04 11.31 -0.87
CA LYS A 387 -25.48 11.39 0.54
C LYS A 387 -24.87 10.33 1.47
N ILE A 388 -23.77 9.72 1.08
CA ILE A 388 -23.03 8.74 1.89
C ILE A 388 -21.56 9.15 1.95
N ASN A 389 -21.03 9.27 3.16
CA ASN A 389 -19.61 9.41 3.43
C ASN A 389 -19.07 8.15 4.11
N THR A 390 -17.83 7.82 3.79
CA THR A 390 -17.06 6.76 4.44
C THR A 390 -15.67 7.31 4.72
N ILE A 391 -15.28 7.34 5.99
CA ILE A 391 -14.00 7.92 6.40
C ILE A 391 -12.85 7.03 5.93
N THR A 392 -12.96 5.73 6.19
CA THR A 392 -11.91 4.77 5.85
C THR A 392 -12.38 3.68 4.90
N ALA A 393 -11.47 3.25 4.02
CA ALA A 393 -11.60 2.02 3.23
C ALA A 393 -10.28 1.24 3.26
N GLN A 394 -10.11 0.43 4.30
CA GLN A 394 -8.85 -0.28 4.53
C GLN A 394 -8.77 -1.56 3.69
N GLY A 395 -7.66 -1.71 2.98
CA GLY A 395 -7.47 -2.69 1.90
C GLY A 395 -6.61 -3.91 2.23
N ARG A 396 -6.63 -4.41 3.47
CA ARG A 396 -5.86 -5.62 3.82
C ARG A 396 -6.48 -6.89 3.21
N THR A 397 -5.70 -7.59 2.40
CA THR A 397 -6.12 -8.80 1.66
C THR A 397 -5.66 -10.11 2.28
N ASP A 398 -4.66 -10.08 3.17
CA ASP A 398 -4.14 -11.28 3.83
C ASP A 398 -4.02 -11.07 5.35
N PRO A 399 -4.45 -12.03 6.18
CA PRO A 399 -4.46 -11.88 7.64
C PRO A 399 -3.06 -11.80 8.26
N ASN A 400 -2.04 -12.25 7.54
CA ASN A 400 -0.65 -12.19 7.95
C ASN A 400 -0.01 -10.83 7.65
N GLN A 401 -0.64 -9.95 6.86
CA GLN A 401 -0.14 -8.59 6.68
C GLN A 401 -0.22 -7.80 8.00
N ASN A 402 0.84 -7.05 8.31
CA ASN A 402 0.96 -6.22 9.52
C ASN A 402 0.36 -4.81 9.35
N THR A 403 -0.64 -4.67 8.47
CA THR A 403 -1.18 -3.40 7.98
C THR A 403 -2.55 -3.05 8.58
N GLY A 404 -2.98 -1.81 8.48
CA GLY A 404 -4.23 -1.30 9.05
C GLY A 404 -4.20 0.20 9.27
N ILE A 405 -5.37 0.77 9.54
CA ILE A 405 -5.52 2.21 9.83
C ILE A 405 -5.85 2.37 11.32
N SER A 406 -5.02 3.11 12.05
CA SER A 406 -5.27 3.48 13.45
C SER A 406 -5.51 4.98 13.56
N ILE A 407 -6.70 5.37 14.01
CA ILE A 407 -7.07 6.77 14.29
C ILE A 407 -7.04 6.96 15.80
N HIS A 408 -6.07 7.71 16.29
CA HIS A 408 -5.75 7.84 17.70
C HIS A 408 -5.83 9.30 18.17
N ASN A 409 -6.52 9.55 19.29
CA ASN A 409 -6.61 10.89 19.91
C ASN A 409 -6.98 12.00 18.91
N SER A 410 -7.88 11.71 17.98
CA SER A 410 -8.23 12.59 16.86
C SER A 410 -9.64 13.15 17.01
N ARG A 411 -10.10 13.93 16.04
CA ARG A 411 -11.49 14.43 15.96
C ARG A 411 -12.10 14.12 14.61
N VAL A 412 -13.35 13.69 14.62
CA VAL A 412 -14.15 13.47 13.42
C VAL A 412 -15.34 14.41 13.46
N THR A 413 -15.42 15.32 12.50
CA THR A 413 -16.47 16.36 12.47
C THR A 413 -16.94 16.63 11.03
N ALA A 414 -18.06 17.33 10.89
CA ALA A 414 -18.53 17.80 9.59
C ALA A 414 -17.72 19.03 9.12
N ALA A 415 -17.31 19.02 7.86
CA ALA A 415 -16.79 20.20 7.18
C ALA A 415 -17.88 21.28 7.03
N SER A 416 -17.48 22.51 6.72
CA SER A 416 -18.40 23.65 6.60
C SER A 416 -19.51 23.44 5.57
N ASP A 417 -19.24 22.71 4.49
CA ASP A 417 -20.22 22.39 3.44
C ASP A 417 -21.20 21.28 3.84
N LEU A 418 -20.84 20.41 4.80
CA LEU A 418 -21.69 19.33 5.30
C LEU A 418 -22.59 19.80 6.45
N LYS A 419 -22.07 20.65 7.37
CA LYS A 419 -22.80 21.08 8.58
C LYS A 419 -24.27 21.47 8.35
N PRO A 420 -24.62 22.28 7.32
CA PRO A 420 -26.01 22.70 7.10
C PRO A 420 -26.95 21.56 6.66
N VAL A 421 -26.40 20.47 6.11
CA VAL A 421 -27.16 19.36 5.51
C VAL A 421 -26.85 18.01 6.15
N GLN A 422 -26.14 17.99 7.29
CA GLN A 422 -25.63 16.76 7.91
C GLN A 422 -26.73 15.74 8.23
N GLY A 423 -27.94 16.20 8.60
CA GLY A 423 -29.07 15.32 8.88
C GLY A 423 -29.59 14.54 7.64
N SER A 424 -29.18 14.94 6.44
CA SER A 424 -29.53 14.27 5.17
C SER A 424 -28.41 13.40 4.61
N VAL A 425 -27.27 13.30 5.30
CA VAL A 425 -26.07 12.59 4.84
C VAL A 425 -25.69 11.56 5.88
N LYS A 426 -25.53 10.30 5.47
CA LYS A 426 -25.04 9.24 6.36
C LYS A 426 -23.52 9.19 6.30
N THR A 427 -22.85 9.37 7.43
CA THR A 427 -21.39 9.28 7.53
C THR A 427 -21.00 8.07 8.37
N TYR A 428 -20.14 7.21 7.82
CA TYR A 428 -19.66 5.99 8.48
C TYR A 428 -18.15 6.07 8.72
N LEU A 429 -17.68 5.44 9.80
CA LEU A 429 -16.26 5.31 10.16
C LEU A 429 -15.47 4.57 9.07
N GLY A 430 -16.11 3.65 8.36
CA GLY A 430 -15.51 3.02 7.19
C GLY A 430 -16.31 1.87 6.59
N ARG A 431 -15.73 1.26 5.56
CA ARG A 431 -16.22 0.06 4.88
C ARG A 431 -15.09 -0.87 4.41
N PRO A 432 -15.29 -2.20 4.39
CA PRO A 432 -14.21 -3.14 4.17
C PRO A 432 -13.89 -3.34 2.69
N TRP A 433 -12.99 -2.51 2.15
CA TRP A 433 -12.55 -2.62 0.76
C TRP A 433 -12.00 -4.02 0.44
N GLN A 434 -11.35 -4.68 1.40
CA GLN A 434 -10.78 -6.01 1.23
C GLN A 434 -11.11 -6.95 2.40
N GLN A 435 -10.96 -8.26 2.17
CA GLN A 435 -11.49 -9.33 3.02
C GLN A 435 -11.05 -9.25 4.48
N TYR A 436 -9.83 -8.77 4.78
CA TYR A 436 -9.28 -8.69 6.13
C TYR A 436 -9.14 -7.25 6.61
N SER A 437 -9.98 -6.35 6.10
CA SER A 437 -9.99 -4.92 6.43
C SER A 437 -9.80 -4.67 7.92
N ARG A 438 -8.87 -3.78 8.29
CA ARG A 438 -8.51 -3.52 9.68
C ARG A 438 -8.39 -2.02 9.98
N THR A 439 -9.35 -1.49 10.73
CA THR A 439 -9.40 -0.08 11.15
C THR A 439 -9.75 0.02 12.62
N VAL A 440 -9.08 0.90 13.36
CA VAL A 440 -9.40 1.18 14.77
C VAL A 440 -9.53 2.68 15.01
N PHE A 441 -10.62 3.10 15.67
CA PHE A 441 -10.78 4.44 16.21
C PHE A 441 -10.65 4.39 17.73
N MET A 442 -9.65 5.07 18.28
CA MET A 442 -9.39 5.04 19.71
C MET A 442 -9.09 6.42 20.30
N LYS A 443 -9.65 6.67 21.49
CA LYS A 443 -9.59 7.98 22.19
C LYS A 443 -9.99 9.16 21.29
N THR A 444 -10.86 8.91 20.30
CA THR A 444 -11.19 9.88 19.27
C THR A 444 -12.55 10.51 19.56
N PHE A 445 -12.65 11.83 19.38
CA PHE A 445 -13.93 12.53 19.44
C PHE A 445 -14.71 12.28 18.14
N LEU A 446 -15.88 11.68 18.25
CA LEU A 446 -16.81 11.40 17.17
C LEU A 446 -18.03 12.31 17.32
N ASP A 447 -18.19 13.25 16.40
CA ASP A 447 -19.33 14.17 16.37
C ASP A 447 -20.63 13.51 15.87
N GLY A 448 -21.75 14.20 15.95
CA GLY A 448 -23.10 13.65 15.75
C GLY A 448 -23.43 13.27 14.30
N LEU A 449 -22.53 13.51 13.35
CA LEU A 449 -22.67 13.09 11.95
C LEU A 449 -22.51 11.57 11.76
N ILE A 450 -21.87 10.88 12.71
CA ILE A 450 -21.62 9.44 12.61
C ILE A 450 -22.94 8.69 12.76
N ASP A 451 -23.30 7.93 11.72
CA ASP A 451 -24.48 7.09 11.73
C ASP A 451 -24.41 6.10 12.91
N PRO A 452 -25.50 5.84 13.65
CA PRO A 452 -25.49 4.92 14.79
C PRO A 452 -24.95 3.52 14.46
N ALA A 453 -25.12 3.03 13.22
CA ALA A 453 -24.55 1.76 12.77
C ALA A 453 -23.01 1.78 12.78
N GLY A 454 -22.40 2.95 12.63
CA GLY A 454 -20.96 3.22 12.68
C GLY A 454 -20.20 2.80 11.42
N TRP A 455 -20.49 1.61 10.89
CA TRP A 455 -19.76 1.00 9.77
C TRP A 455 -20.71 0.57 8.65
N LEU A 456 -20.24 0.65 7.41
CA LEU A 456 -21.03 0.33 6.21
C LEU A 456 -20.52 -0.96 5.55
N PRO A 457 -21.38 -1.93 5.16
CA PRO A 457 -20.95 -3.08 4.39
C PRO A 457 -20.34 -2.64 3.04
N TRP A 458 -19.34 -3.38 2.54
CA TRP A 458 -18.84 -3.16 1.19
C TRP A 458 -19.84 -3.67 0.15
N SER A 459 -20.23 -4.94 0.25
CA SER A 459 -21.27 -5.58 -0.56
C SER A 459 -21.77 -6.85 0.13
N GLY A 460 -23.07 -6.92 0.42
CA GLY A 460 -23.68 -8.06 1.13
C GLY A 460 -22.92 -8.41 2.41
N ASN A 461 -22.58 -9.70 2.56
CA ASN A 461 -21.84 -10.22 3.71
C ASN A 461 -20.31 -10.30 3.50
N PHE A 462 -19.78 -9.69 2.44
CA PHE A 462 -18.35 -9.70 2.18
C PHE A 462 -17.56 -9.12 3.37
N ALA A 463 -16.51 -9.83 3.78
CA ALA A 463 -15.56 -9.47 4.85
C ALA A 463 -16.13 -9.37 6.28
N LEU A 464 -17.45 -9.40 6.50
CA LEU A 464 -18.05 -9.10 7.81
C LEU A 464 -17.59 -10.03 8.95
N ASP A 465 -17.17 -11.26 8.61
CA ASP A 465 -16.65 -12.26 9.55
C ASP A 465 -15.13 -12.23 9.74
N THR A 466 -14.39 -11.57 8.85
CA THR A 466 -12.93 -11.63 8.75
C THR A 466 -12.23 -10.29 8.95
N LEU A 467 -12.96 -9.18 8.80
CA LEU A 467 -12.48 -7.83 9.13
C LEU A 467 -12.22 -7.69 10.64
N TYR A 468 -11.48 -6.64 11.01
CA TYR A 468 -11.32 -6.20 12.40
C TYR A 468 -11.59 -4.70 12.48
N TYR A 469 -12.78 -4.32 12.94
CA TYR A 469 -13.16 -2.93 13.19
C TYR A 469 -13.33 -2.68 14.67
N GLY A 470 -12.49 -1.81 15.21
CA GLY A 470 -12.38 -1.57 16.65
C GLY A 470 -12.73 -0.14 17.04
N GLU A 471 -13.46 0.01 18.14
CA GLU A 471 -13.67 1.30 18.82
C GLU A 471 -13.20 1.19 20.29
N TYR A 472 -12.36 2.12 20.76
CA TYR A 472 -11.83 2.14 22.14
C TYR A 472 -11.89 3.54 22.75
N ALA A 473 -12.63 3.70 23.85
CA ALA A 473 -12.67 4.95 24.63
C ALA A 473 -12.91 6.23 23.79
N ASN A 474 -13.72 6.13 22.73
CA ASN A 474 -14.14 7.29 21.93
C ASN A 474 -15.11 8.16 22.73
N THR A 475 -15.15 9.45 22.41
CA THR A 475 -16.02 10.44 23.09
C THR A 475 -16.85 11.22 22.07
N GLY A 476 -17.84 11.98 22.54
CA GLY A 476 -18.68 12.81 21.68
C GLY A 476 -20.01 12.16 21.31
N PRO A 477 -20.94 12.92 20.70
CA PRO A 477 -22.31 12.46 20.46
C PRO A 477 -22.40 11.27 19.48
N GLY A 478 -21.42 11.08 18.59
CA GLY A 478 -21.36 9.95 17.66
C GLY A 478 -20.67 8.69 18.22
N SER A 479 -20.19 8.71 19.47
CA SER A 479 -19.37 7.63 20.02
C SER A 479 -20.13 6.49 20.69
N SER A 480 -21.46 6.58 20.80
CA SER A 480 -22.26 5.50 21.39
C SER A 480 -22.17 4.24 20.54
N THR A 481 -21.85 3.11 21.18
CA THR A 481 -21.74 1.81 20.51
C THR A 481 -23.02 0.97 20.60
N ALA A 482 -24.07 1.46 21.26
CA ALA A 482 -25.28 0.70 21.57
C ALA A 482 -26.05 0.20 20.32
N ASN A 483 -25.97 0.93 19.21
CA ASN A 483 -26.69 0.64 17.95
C ASN A 483 -25.74 0.32 16.79
N ARG A 484 -24.49 -0.05 17.10
CA ARG A 484 -23.51 -0.43 16.08
C ARG A 484 -23.92 -1.73 15.41
N VAL A 485 -23.36 -1.95 14.23
CA VAL A 485 -23.49 -3.22 13.49
C VAL A 485 -23.13 -4.43 14.35
N SER A 486 -23.80 -5.56 14.13
CA SER A 486 -23.60 -6.82 14.87
C SER A 486 -22.65 -7.79 14.17
N TRP A 487 -21.71 -7.29 13.36
CA TRP A 487 -20.79 -8.15 12.59
C TRP A 487 -19.79 -8.84 13.51
N LYS A 488 -19.41 -10.07 13.18
CA LYS A 488 -18.40 -10.82 13.95
C LYS A 488 -17.05 -10.11 14.00
N GLY A 489 -16.66 -9.40 12.93
CA GLY A 489 -15.44 -8.61 12.87
C GLY A 489 -15.51 -7.23 13.55
N TYR A 490 -16.68 -6.82 14.06
CA TYR A 490 -16.81 -5.57 14.82
C TYR A 490 -16.56 -5.80 16.32
N HIS A 491 -15.80 -4.89 16.93
CA HIS A 491 -15.37 -5.00 18.31
C HIS A 491 -15.48 -3.66 19.05
N VAL A 492 -16.30 -3.64 20.12
CA VAL A 492 -16.14 -2.65 21.19
C VAL A 492 -14.95 -3.11 22.05
N ILE A 493 -13.81 -2.45 21.89
CA ILE A 493 -12.59 -2.82 22.62
C ILE A 493 -12.72 -2.25 24.04
N THR A 494 -12.61 -3.11 25.04
CA THR A 494 -12.63 -2.73 26.46
C THR A 494 -11.28 -2.92 27.14
N SER A 495 -10.41 -3.76 26.56
CA SER A 495 -9.06 -4.03 27.09
C SER A 495 -8.06 -3.01 26.58
N ALA A 496 -7.38 -2.33 27.50
CA ALA A 496 -6.26 -1.46 27.17
C ALA A 496 -5.11 -2.23 26.51
N THR A 497 -4.89 -3.50 26.85
CA THR A 497 -3.86 -4.34 26.22
C THR A 497 -4.19 -4.60 24.74
N GLU A 498 -5.46 -4.80 24.40
CA GLU A 498 -5.91 -4.99 23.02
C GLU A 498 -5.77 -3.68 22.23
N ALA A 499 -6.24 -2.57 22.78
CA ALA A 499 -6.12 -1.25 22.14
C ALA A 499 -4.66 -0.82 21.97
N SER A 500 -3.78 -1.17 22.92
CA SER A 500 -2.35 -0.84 22.86
C SER A 500 -1.64 -1.41 21.63
N LYS A 501 -2.16 -2.48 21.01
CA LYS A 501 -1.60 -3.05 19.76
C LYS A 501 -1.67 -2.08 18.58
N PHE A 502 -2.56 -1.08 18.64
CA PHE A 502 -2.79 -0.10 17.59
C PHE A 502 -2.14 1.26 17.87
N THR A 503 -1.36 1.38 18.96
CA THR A 503 -0.66 2.63 19.29
C THR A 503 0.60 2.81 18.44
N VAL A 504 1.16 4.01 18.47
CA VAL A 504 2.36 4.38 17.70
C VAL A 504 3.53 3.43 17.99
N GLY A 505 3.80 3.14 19.26
CA GLY A 505 4.89 2.25 19.68
C GLY A 505 4.76 0.84 19.12
N ASN A 506 3.59 0.22 19.27
CA ASN A 506 3.39 -1.19 18.93
C ASN A 506 3.05 -1.42 17.46
N PHE A 507 2.23 -0.56 16.86
CA PHE A 507 1.66 -0.82 15.53
C PHE A 507 2.62 -0.50 14.39
N ILE A 508 3.38 0.59 14.55
CA ILE A 508 4.31 1.08 13.52
C ILE A 508 5.75 1.14 14.01
N ALA A 509 6.06 0.48 15.13
CA ALA A 509 7.37 0.53 15.78
C ALA A 509 7.84 1.97 16.06
N GLY A 510 6.92 2.91 16.31
CA GLY A 510 7.17 4.35 16.24
C GLY A 510 8.34 4.85 17.09
N ASN A 511 8.55 4.25 18.27
CA ASN A 511 9.67 4.60 19.14
C ASN A 511 11.04 4.37 18.46
N SER A 512 11.11 3.45 17.50
CA SER A 512 12.33 3.11 16.78
C SER A 512 12.76 4.14 15.75
N TRP A 513 11.88 5.06 15.31
CA TRP A 513 12.19 5.96 14.19
C TRP A 513 11.64 7.37 14.35
N LEU A 514 10.50 7.57 15.01
CA LEU A 514 9.88 8.88 15.19
C LEU A 514 10.69 9.86 16.04
N PRO A 515 11.43 9.46 17.10
CA PRO A 515 12.27 10.40 17.85
C PRO A 515 13.28 11.13 16.96
N ALA A 516 13.80 10.44 15.94
CA ALA A 516 14.66 11.08 14.96
C ALA A 516 13.93 12.25 14.32
N THR A 517 12.67 12.14 13.96
CA THR A 517 11.92 13.12 13.16
C THR A 517 11.64 14.45 13.88
N ASN A 518 11.74 14.48 15.21
CA ASN A 518 11.34 15.59 16.10
C ASN A 518 9.88 16.06 15.93
N VAL A 519 9.04 15.23 15.30
CA VAL A 519 7.60 15.40 15.33
C VAL A 519 7.10 14.86 16.67
N PRO A 520 6.30 15.65 17.43
CA PRO A 520 5.70 15.17 18.67
C PRO A 520 4.79 13.96 18.42
N PHE A 521 4.92 12.95 19.28
CA PHE A 521 4.05 11.78 19.27
C PHE A 521 3.87 11.19 20.67
N THR A 522 2.72 10.57 20.90
CA THR A 522 2.46 9.74 22.07
C THR A 522 2.56 8.27 21.67
N SER A 523 3.48 7.55 22.32
CA SER A 523 3.81 6.17 21.98
C SER A 523 2.70 5.16 22.32
N GLY A 524 2.13 5.26 23.52
CA GLY A 524 1.12 4.37 24.08
C GLY A 524 -0.29 4.95 24.00
N LEU A 525 -1.19 4.44 24.85
CA LEU A 525 -2.58 4.91 24.97
C LEU A 525 -2.68 6.23 25.71
#